data_AF-A0A7C5JFH1-F1
#
_entry.id   AF-A0A7C5JFH1-F1
#
_cell.length_a   1.000
_cell.length_b   1.000
_cell.length_c   1.000
_cell.angle_alpha   90.00
_cell.angle_beta   90.00
_cell.angle_gamma   90.00
#
_symmetry.space_group_name_H-M   'P 1'
#
loop_
_entity.id
_entity.type
_entity.pdbx_description
1 polymer ?
#
loop_
_entity_poly.entity_id
_entity_poly.type
_entity_poly.pdbx_seq_one_letter_code
_entity_poly.pdbx_strand_id
1 'polypeptide(L)'
;MDNFHLDDEAYNELLNMLNNQHFTDQSAQESDMDFLSDDWWLRDTAVIENIVKRDGMWEIQLVFAHYKEPQKLIKRVINRFTCKQKAELYAWYMKRLAAKDQRGTLEVNLTDFDLCSS
;
A
#
# COMPACT_ATOMS: atom_id res chain seq x y z
N MET A 1 51.34 -11.92 -13.24
CA MET A 1 49.87 -11.88 -13.47
C MET A 1 49.32 -12.98 -12.60
N ASP A 2 48.76 -12.62 -11.45
CA ASP A 2 48.21 -13.60 -10.53
C ASP A 2 46.93 -14.17 -11.14
N ASN A 3 46.90 -15.49 -11.30
CA ASN A 3 45.73 -16.21 -11.74
C ASN A 3 44.72 -16.21 -10.60
N PHE A 4 43.72 -15.33 -10.69
CA PHE A 4 42.56 -15.37 -9.80
C PHE A 4 41.83 -16.69 -10.03
N HIS A 5 41.82 -17.54 -9.01
CA HIS A 5 41.07 -18.79 -9.00
C HIS A 5 39.89 -18.63 -8.04
N LEU A 6 38.68 -18.81 -8.58
CA LEU A 6 37.47 -18.84 -7.78
C LEU A 6 37.32 -20.27 -7.24
N ASP A 7 37.03 -20.40 -5.94
CA ASP A 7 36.76 -21.70 -5.33
C ASP A 7 35.45 -22.30 -5.89
N ASP A 8 35.38 -23.62 -5.93
CA ASP A 8 34.26 -24.36 -6.50
C ASP A 8 32.95 -24.07 -5.76
N GLU A 9 33.01 -23.87 -4.43
CA GLU A 9 31.85 -23.50 -3.63
C GLU A 9 31.32 -22.10 -4.03
N ALA A 10 32.21 -21.12 -4.11
CA ALA A 10 31.87 -19.77 -4.53
C ALA A 10 31.34 -19.73 -5.98
N TYR A 11 31.86 -20.57 -6.87
CA TYR A 11 31.38 -20.69 -8.24
C TYR A 11 29.94 -21.21 -8.29
N ASN A 12 29.65 -22.24 -7.51
CA ASN A 12 28.33 -22.85 -7.45
C ASN A 12 27.28 -21.92 -6.82
N GLU A 13 27.65 -21.15 -5.79
CA GLU A 13 26.75 -20.12 -5.24
C GLU A 13 26.44 -19.04 -6.27
N LEU A 14 27.44 -18.55 -7.00
CA LEU A 14 27.25 -17.52 -8.02
C LEU A 14 26.36 -18.01 -9.17
N LEU A 15 26.53 -19.27 -9.58
CA LEU A 15 25.64 -19.94 -10.53
C LEU A 15 24.21 -20.08 -10.00
N ASN A 16 24.04 -20.45 -8.72
CA ASN A 16 22.73 -20.52 -8.10
C ASN A 16 22.06 -19.15 -8.03
N MET A 17 22.80 -18.08 -7.74
CA MET A 17 22.27 -16.72 -7.74
C MET A 17 21.88 -16.26 -9.15
N LEU A 18 22.67 -16.60 -10.17
CA LEU A 18 22.35 -16.31 -11.58
C LEU A 18 21.12 -17.09 -12.07
N ASN A 19 21.00 -18.36 -11.70
CA ASN A 19 19.86 -19.20 -12.12
C ASN A 19 18.57 -18.82 -11.40
N ASN A 20 18.65 -18.36 -10.16
CA ASN A 20 17.52 -17.86 -9.38
C ASN A 20 17.32 -16.34 -9.56
N GLN A 21 17.99 -15.74 -10.54
CA GLN A 21 17.82 -14.34 -10.86
C GLN A 21 16.44 -14.17 -11.52
N HIS A 22 15.46 -13.80 -10.71
CA HIS A 22 14.14 -13.45 -11.21
C HIS A 22 14.24 -12.13 -11.99
N PHE A 23 13.81 -12.14 -13.25
CA PHE A 23 13.68 -10.93 -14.06
C PHE A 23 12.59 -10.05 -13.44
N THR A 24 12.99 -8.93 -12.84
CA THR A 24 12.07 -7.95 -12.25
C THR A 24 11.36 -7.09 -13.30
N ASP A 25 11.81 -7.13 -14.55
CA ASP A 25 11.31 -6.32 -15.67
C ASP A 25 10.28 -7.07 -16.53
N GLN A 26 9.37 -7.82 -15.89
CA GLN A 26 8.23 -8.40 -16.59
C GLN A 26 7.04 -7.43 -16.54
N SER A 27 6.36 -7.26 -17.67
CA SER A 27 5.10 -6.52 -17.69
C SER A 27 4.08 -7.24 -16.80
N ALA A 28 3.46 -6.48 -15.90
CA ALA A 28 2.34 -6.98 -15.10
C ALA A 28 1.22 -7.50 -15.98
N GLN A 29 0.51 -8.52 -15.49
CA GLN A 29 -0.71 -9.02 -16.13
C GLN A 29 -1.89 -8.10 -15.74
N GLU A 30 -2.93 -8.05 -16.57
CA GLU A 30 -4.13 -7.26 -16.27
C GLU A 30 -4.76 -7.66 -14.92
N SER A 31 -4.71 -8.96 -14.60
CA SER A 31 -5.20 -9.52 -13.34
C SER A 31 -4.50 -8.97 -12.09
N ASP A 32 -3.27 -8.47 -12.21
CA ASP A 32 -2.53 -7.89 -11.09
C ASP A 32 -3.21 -6.62 -10.56
N MET A 33 -4.07 -5.98 -11.37
CA MET A 33 -4.84 -4.78 -11.01
C MET A 33 -6.30 -5.07 -10.63
N ASP A 34 -6.73 -6.34 -10.64
CA ASP A 34 -8.13 -6.72 -10.34
C ASP A 34 -8.55 -6.24 -8.94
N PHE A 35 -7.61 -6.15 -7.99
CA PHE A 35 -7.87 -5.64 -6.64
C PHE A 35 -8.39 -4.19 -6.61
N LEU A 36 -8.16 -3.39 -7.65
CA LEU A 36 -8.72 -2.03 -7.73
C LEU A 36 -10.24 -2.05 -7.91
N SER A 37 -10.76 -3.11 -8.52
CA SER A 37 -12.19 -3.32 -8.78
C SER A 37 -12.87 -4.21 -7.74
N ASP A 38 -12.13 -5.13 -7.12
CA ASP A 38 -12.64 -6.00 -6.07
C ASP A 38 -12.69 -5.26 -4.72
N ASP A 39 -13.91 -5.04 -4.22
CA ASP A 39 -14.12 -4.40 -2.92
C ASP A 39 -13.97 -5.38 -1.73
N TRP A 40 -13.77 -6.68 -1.97
CA TRP A 40 -13.72 -7.68 -0.90
C TRP A 40 -12.58 -7.44 0.08
N TRP A 41 -11.39 -7.11 -0.41
CA TRP A 41 -10.21 -6.88 0.43
C TRP A 41 -10.30 -5.61 1.28
N LEU A 42 -11.21 -4.67 0.96
CA LEU A 42 -11.43 -3.46 1.78
C LEU A 42 -11.88 -3.78 3.21
N ARG A 43 -12.36 -5.01 3.44
CA ARG A 43 -12.70 -5.51 4.78
C ARG A 43 -11.50 -5.59 5.71
N ASP A 44 -10.33 -5.86 5.16
CA ASP A 44 -9.10 -6.10 5.90
C ASP A 44 -8.14 -4.91 5.77
N THR A 45 -8.67 -3.69 5.94
CA THR A 45 -7.90 -2.46 5.74
C THR A 45 -7.98 -1.50 6.91
N ALA A 46 -6.87 -0.82 7.18
CA ALA A 46 -6.88 0.39 7.99
C ALA A 46 -7.49 1.54 7.19
N VAL A 47 -8.34 2.31 7.85
CA VAL A 47 -9.00 3.49 7.26
C VAL A 47 -8.39 4.75 7.83
N ILE A 48 -7.75 5.52 6.97
CA ILE A 48 -7.04 6.76 7.30
C ILE A 48 -7.75 7.92 6.60
N GLU A 49 -8.18 8.91 7.38
CA GLU A 49 -8.74 10.15 6.86
C GLU A 49 -7.64 11.06 6.32
N ASN A 50 -7.87 11.62 5.14
CA ASN A 50 -7.01 12.64 4.55
C ASN A 50 -7.86 13.81 4.05
N ILE A 51 -7.58 15.01 4.55
CA ILE A 51 -8.32 16.22 4.20
C ILE A 51 -7.39 17.16 3.47
N VAL A 52 -7.71 17.47 2.22
CA VAL A 52 -6.87 18.30 1.34
C VAL A 52 -7.66 19.46 0.78
N LYS A 53 -7.02 20.63 0.66
CA LYS A 53 -7.61 21.80 0.02
C LYS A 53 -7.38 21.73 -1.49
N ARG A 54 -8.46 21.71 -2.28
CA ARG A 54 -8.44 21.74 -3.76
C ARG A 54 -9.52 22.68 -4.27
N ASP A 55 -9.18 23.52 -5.23
CA ASP A 55 -10.12 24.43 -5.91
C ASP A 55 -10.99 25.27 -4.96
N GLY A 56 -10.37 25.76 -3.87
CA GLY A 56 -11.06 26.55 -2.84
C GLY A 56 -11.96 25.75 -1.89
N MET A 57 -12.08 24.43 -2.08
CA MET A 57 -12.83 23.51 -1.23
C MET A 57 -11.92 22.57 -0.44
N TRP A 58 -12.43 22.04 0.66
CA TRP A 58 -11.84 20.98 1.46
C TRP A 58 -12.42 19.64 1.02
N GLU A 59 -11.59 18.85 0.36
CA GLU A 59 -11.92 17.50 -0.09
C GLU A 59 -11.55 16.49 0.98
N ILE A 60 -12.51 15.66 1.34
CA ILE A 60 -12.33 14.53 2.25
C ILE A 60 -12.03 13.30 1.41
N GLN A 61 -10.90 12.67 1.73
CA GLN A 61 -10.44 11.44 1.14
C GLN A 61 -10.34 10.40 2.27
N LEU A 62 -10.74 9.16 1.99
CA LEU A 62 -10.39 8.02 2.82
C LEU A 62 -9.35 7.20 2.08
N VAL A 63 -8.29 6.88 2.80
CA VAL A 63 -7.23 5.98 2.36
C VAL A 63 -7.47 4.64 3.04
N PHE A 64 -7.57 3.60 2.22
CA PHE A 64 -7.73 2.21 2.64
C PHE A 64 -6.41 1.50 2.39
N ALA A 65 -5.77 1.04 3.46
CA ALA A 65 -4.46 0.38 3.40
C ALA A 65 -4.57 -1.04 3.96
N HIS A 66 -4.20 -2.05 3.19
CA HIS A 66 -4.19 -3.43 3.67
C HIS A 66 -3.03 -3.68 4.64
N TYR A 67 -3.30 -4.37 5.74
CA TYR A 67 -2.35 -4.58 6.83
C TYR A 67 -1.19 -5.55 6.53
N LYS A 68 -1.32 -6.39 5.50
CA LYS A 68 -0.26 -7.33 5.07
C LYS A 68 0.31 -7.07 3.69
N GLU A 69 -0.43 -6.36 2.84
CA GLU A 69 -0.10 -6.26 1.42
C GLU A 69 0.06 -4.78 1.08
N PRO A 70 1.30 -4.24 1.06
CA PRO A 70 1.52 -2.80 0.91
C PRO A 70 1.04 -2.26 -0.44
N GLN A 71 0.90 -3.13 -1.45
CA GLN A 71 0.43 -2.79 -2.79
C GLN A 71 -1.08 -2.54 -2.83
N LYS A 72 -1.84 -3.16 -1.89
CA LYS A 72 -3.29 -2.96 -1.74
C LYS A 72 -3.56 -1.69 -0.96
N LEU A 73 -3.43 -0.57 -1.65
CA LEU A 73 -3.64 0.78 -1.13
C LEU A 73 -4.52 1.56 -2.11
N ILE A 74 -5.67 2.04 -1.65
CA ILE A 74 -6.54 2.87 -2.48
C ILE A 74 -6.99 4.13 -1.77
N LYS A 75 -7.24 5.17 -2.56
CA LYS A 75 -7.76 6.44 -2.08
C LYS A 75 -9.10 6.73 -2.73
N ARG A 76 -10.13 6.99 -1.91
CA ARG A 76 -11.47 7.36 -2.39
C ARG A 76 -11.85 8.75 -1.91
N VAL A 77 -12.33 9.58 -2.83
CA VAL A 77 -12.93 10.89 -2.49
C VAL A 77 -14.34 10.63 -1.98
N ILE A 78 -14.65 11.12 -0.79
CA ILE A 78 -15.98 10.93 -0.19
C ILE A 78 -16.86 12.14 -0.43
N ASN A 79 -16.36 13.33 -0.10
CA ASN A 79 -17.14 14.56 -0.22
C ASN A 79 -16.24 15.80 -0.23
N ARG A 80 -16.82 16.95 -0.60
CA ARG A 80 -16.16 18.25 -0.61
C ARG A 80 -16.98 19.26 0.18
N PHE A 81 -16.31 20.11 0.96
CA PHE A 81 -16.93 21.16 1.75
C PHE A 81 -16.18 22.48 1.60
N THR A 82 -16.87 23.61 1.64
CA THR A 82 -16.23 24.94 1.62
C THR A 82 -15.56 25.28 2.96
N CYS A 83 -16.05 24.72 4.07
CA CYS A 83 -15.54 24.96 5.42
C CYS A 83 -14.70 23.79 5.94
N LYS A 84 -13.51 24.11 6.47
CA LYS A 84 -12.54 23.15 7.02
C LYS A 84 -13.13 22.36 8.20
N GLN A 85 -13.70 23.06 9.18
CA GLN A 85 -14.25 22.45 10.40
C GLN A 85 -15.36 21.44 10.08
N LYS A 86 -16.21 21.77 9.08
CA LYS A 86 -17.25 20.86 8.59
C LYS A 86 -16.64 19.62 7.94
N ALA A 87 -15.58 19.80 7.15
CA ALA A 87 -14.88 18.69 6.52
C ALA A 87 -14.24 17.76 7.56
N GLU A 88 -13.58 18.31 8.59
CA GLU A 88 -12.95 17.58 9.68
C GLU A 88 -13.96 16.77 10.49
N LEU A 89 -15.06 17.40 10.90
CA LEU A 89 -16.12 16.72 11.64
C LEU A 89 -16.72 15.57 10.83
N TYR A 90 -16.98 15.80 9.54
CA TYR A 90 -17.53 14.78 8.66
C TYR A 90 -16.55 13.63 8.42
N ALA A 91 -15.27 13.92 8.23
CA ALA A 91 -14.22 12.91 8.10
C ALA A 91 -14.11 12.05 9.36
N TRP A 92 -14.18 12.66 10.54
CA TRP A 92 -14.16 11.95 11.82
C TRP A 92 -15.36 11.00 11.98
N TYR A 93 -16.56 11.45 11.63
CA TYR A 93 -17.74 10.57 11.65
C TYR A 93 -17.62 9.43 10.65
N MET A 94 -17.12 9.70 9.44
CA MET A 94 -16.94 8.68 8.40
C MET A 94 -15.92 7.62 8.82
N LYS A 95 -14.80 8.02 9.42
CA LYS A 95 -13.83 7.09 10.00
C LYS A 95 -14.48 6.19 11.05
N ARG A 96 -15.29 6.77 11.96
CA ARG A 96 -16.00 6.01 12.99
C ARG A 96 -17.05 5.06 12.43
N LEU A 97 -17.73 5.41 11.34
CA LEU A 97 -18.65 4.51 10.65
C LEU A 97 -17.91 3.33 10.04
N ALA A 98 -16.78 3.60 9.38
CA ALA A 98 -15.91 2.56 8.85
C ALA A 98 -15.29 1.67 9.96
N ALA A 99 -15.04 2.23 11.14
CA ALA A 99 -14.54 1.51 12.33
C ALA A 99 -15.61 0.70 13.09
N LYS A 100 -16.90 1.03 12.93
CA LYS A 100 -18.01 0.26 13.49
C LYS A 100 -18.42 -0.92 12.62
N ASP A 101 -18.17 -0.83 11.32
CA ASP A 101 -18.04 -2.03 10.49
C ASP A 101 -16.89 -2.85 11.10
N GLN A 102 -17.00 -4.17 11.19
CA GLN A 102 -16.01 -5.06 11.85
C GLN A 102 -14.58 -4.94 11.27
N ARG A 103 -14.44 -4.11 10.23
CA ARG A 103 -13.32 -3.78 9.36
C ARG A 103 -12.32 -2.76 9.94
N GLY A 104 -12.76 -1.76 10.70
CA GLY A 104 -11.93 -0.57 10.95
C GLY A 104 -11.23 -0.44 12.32
N THR A 105 -10.87 -1.57 12.94
CA THR A 105 -9.93 -1.57 14.09
C THR A 105 -8.50 -1.91 13.67
N LEU A 106 -8.25 -2.15 12.38
CA LEU A 106 -6.93 -2.46 11.87
C LEU A 106 -6.09 -1.18 11.82
N GLU A 107 -4.89 -1.24 12.38
CA GLU A 107 -3.84 -0.22 12.24
C GLU A 107 -2.76 -0.76 11.31
N VAL A 108 -2.10 0.14 10.58
CA VAL A 108 -1.04 -0.18 9.63
C VAL A 108 0.22 0.56 10.06
N ASN A 109 1.31 -0.17 10.33
CA ASN A 109 2.61 0.42 10.59
C ASN A 109 3.58 0.11 9.45
N LEU A 110 4.51 1.03 9.20
CA LEU A 110 5.55 0.83 8.17
C LEU A 110 6.46 -0.36 8.49
N THR A 111 6.63 -0.69 9.78
CA THR A 111 7.40 -1.84 10.26
C THR A 111 6.79 -3.18 9.87
N ASP A 112 5.49 -3.21 9.56
CA ASP A 112 4.77 -4.45 9.28
C ASP A 112 5.05 -4.99 7.87
N PHE A 113 5.64 -4.17 7.01
CA PHE A 113 5.84 -4.47 5.58
C PHE A 113 7.26 -4.90 5.21
N ASP A 114 8.17 -5.00 6.19
CA ASP A 114 9.58 -5.38 5.98
C ASP A 114 10.24 -4.62 4.81
N LEU A 115 9.91 -3.32 4.68
CA LEU A 115 10.42 -2.48 3.61
C LEU A 115 11.91 -2.20 3.87
N CYS A 116 12.75 -2.42 2.86
CA CYS A 116 14.16 -2.06 2.92
C CYS A 116 14.29 -0.54 3.11
N SER A 117 14.75 -0.11 4.29
CA SER A 117 15.14 1.27 4.53
C SER A 117 16.46 1.56 3.81
N SER A 118 16.45 2.56 2.94
CA SER A 118 17.61 3.04 2.18
C SER A 118 18.68 3.68 3.05
#